data_AF-A0A3G2GD72-F1
#
_entry.id   AF-A0A3G2GD72-F1
#
_cell.length_a   1.000
_cell.length_b   1.000
_cell.length_c   1.000
_cell.angle_alpha   90.00
_cell.angle_beta   90.00
_cell.angle_gamma   90.00
#
_symmetry.space_group_name_H-M   'P 1'
#
loop_
_entity.id
_entity.type
_entity.pdbx_description
1 polymer ?
#
loop_
_entity_poly.entity_id
_entity_poly.type
_entity_poly.pdbx_seq_one_letter_code
_entity_poly.pdbx_strand_id
1 'polypeptide(L)'
;MIEKRKFAPGTEWLYLKVYTGVKTSDLILEETIKPLTEYLQTNNYISKWFFIRYHDPKPHLRIRFCLNNIKDYITVLNRINEELQEFVDSGEISNISIETYSREIERYGQNTIEEAETLFHKNSEFTLLCLPYDDEDKLIFSIFYMNEMLNKLNLVITEKLVWIKIFNDAFKEEFNADKNLNRQLDKKHREFKPKLMNFMQSDEFSDERNAIILHIEECASVLQNILQQHQNQSLEVSLQSFFQSIFHMSINRLFVSNQRLFEMVIYDYLLRYYKSLAFYSLHEKT
;
A
#
# COMPACT_ATOMS: atom_id res chain seq x y z
N MET A 1 -12.07 -3.35 24.30
CA MET A 1 -11.43 -4.68 24.49
C MET A 1 -9.96 -4.53 24.12
N ILE A 2 -9.05 -5.25 24.77
CA ILE A 2 -7.63 -5.21 24.39
C ILE A 2 -7.49 -6.03 23.11
N GLU A 3 -7.07 -5.39 22.01
CA GLU A 3 -6.84 -6.09 20.75
C GLU A 3 -5.72 -7.12 20.87
N LYS A 4 -5.92 -8.30 20.28
CA LYS A 4 -4.93 -9.38 20.34
C LYS A 4 -3.70 -8.99 19.51
N ARG A 5 -2.53 -8.92 20.15
CA ARG A 5 -1.28 -8.46 19.52
C ARG A 5 -0.56 -9.54 18.70
N LYS A 6 -0.58 -10.78 19.15
CA LYS A 6 0.16 -11.90 18.54
C LYS A 6 -0.78 -13.04 18.19
N PHE A 7 -0.63 -13.55 16.98
CA PHE A 7 -1.35 -14.69 16.43
C PHE A 7 -0.35 -15.78 16.08
N ALA A 8 -0.37 -16.86 16.86
CA ALA A 8 0.51 -18.00 16.66
C ALA A 8 0.03 -18.84 15.45
N PRO A 9 0.89 -19.69 14.86
CA PRO A 9 0.45 -20.69 13.90
C PRO A 9 -0.70 -21.54 14.46
N GLY A 10 -1.68 -21.84 13.61
CA GLY A 10 -2.90 -22.56 13.98
C GLY A 10 -4.01 -21.71 14.61
N THR A 11 -3.90 -20.37 14.61
CA THR A 11 -4.98 -19.48 15.07
C THR A 11 -5.65 -18.75 13.88
N GLU A 12 -6.35 -17.65 14.15
CA GLU A 12 -7.15 -16.88 13.20
C GLU A 12 -6.36 -16.30 12.02
N TRP A 13 -5.03 -16.17 12.15
CA TRP A 13 -4.16 -15.68 11.08
C TRP A 13 -3.19 -16.77 10.63
N LEU A 14 -3.20 -17.08 9.33
CA LEU A 14 -2.15 -17.84 8.67
C LEU A 14 -1.16 -16.86 8.04
N TYR A 15 0.08 -16.86 8.53
CA TYR A 15 1.15 -15.99 8.05
C TYR A 15 2.30 -16.81 7.47
N LEU A 16 2.58 -16.57 6.19
CA LEU A 16 3.63 -17.22 5.43
C LEU A 16 4.72 -16.23 5.02
N LYS A 17 5.98 -16.67 5.13
CA LYS A 17 7.10 -16.10 4.36
C LYS A 17 7.38 -17.02 3.17
N VAL A 18 7.32 -16.47 1.96
CA VAL A 18 7.60 -17.18 0.71
C VAL A 18 8.88 -16.60 0.10
N TYR A 19 10.00 -17.32 0.25
CA TYR A 19 11.32 -16.88 -0.19
C TYR A 19 11.52 -17.17 -1.67
N THR A 20 11.56 -16.10 -2.47
CA THR A 20 11.56 -16.17 -3.93
C THR A 20 12.31 -14.98 -4.53
N GLY A 21 12.68 -15.08 -5.81
CA GLY A 21 13.32 -14.01 -6.55
C GLY A 21 12.43 -12.76 -6.67
N VAL A 22 13.06 -11.59 -6.76
CA VAL A 22 12.37 -10.30 -6.85
C VAL A 22 11.41 -10.23 -8.04
N LYS A 23 11.80 -10.72 -9.23
CA LYS A 23 10.92 -10.79 -10.41
C LYS A 23 9.85 -11.88 -10.29
N THR A 24 10.25 -13.06 -9.83
CA THR A 24 9.35 -14.19 -9.59
C THR A 24 8.23 -13.86 -8.60
N SER A 25 8.48 -12.93 -7.67
CA SER A 25 7.45 -12.51 -6.71
C SER A 25 6.23 -11.89 -7.37
N ASP A 26 6.36 -11.18 -8.51
CA ASP A 26 5.21 -10.66 -9.27
C ASP A 26 4.45 -11.79 -9.94
N LEU A 27 5.17 -12.75 -10.53
CA LEU A 27 4.58 -13.93 -11.17
C LEU A 27 3.74 -14.74 -10.17
N ILE A 28 4.30 -15.01 -8.98
CA ILE A 28 3.57 -15.70 -7.90
C ILE A 28 2.34 -14.90 -7.46
N LEU A 29 2.45 -13.56 -7.36
CA LEU A 29 1.31 -12.73 -6.98
C LEU A 29 0.19 -12.77 -8.03
N GLU A 30 0.54 -12.69 -9.30
CA GLU A 30 -0.39 -12.64 -10.43
C GLU A 30 -1.02 -14.00 -10.74
N GLU A 31 -0.21 -15.04 -10.89
CA GLU A 31 -0.66 -16.36 -11.36
C GLU A 31 -1.18 -17.26 -10.24
N THR A 32 -0.72 -17.06 -9.00
CA THR A 32 -1.08 -17.92 -7.86
C THR A 32 -1.90 -17.20 -6.81
N ILE A 33 -1.36 -16.13 -6.22
CA ILE A 33 -1.98 -15.51 -5.04
C ILE A 33 -3.31 -14.85 -5.40
N LYS A 34 -3.39 -14.16 -6.54
CA LYS A 34 -4.64 -13.55 -7.02
C LYS A 34 -5.78 -14.59 -7.13
N PRO A 35 -5.72 -15.61 -7.99
CA PRO A 35 -6.81 -16.58 -8.12
C PRO A 35 -7.08 -17.36 -6.82
N LEU A 36 -6.02 -17.65 -6.04
CA LEU A 36 -6.17 -18.30 -4.74
C LEU A 36 -6.99 -17.47 -3.76
N THR A 37 -6.70 -16.16 -3.64
CA THR A 37 -7.42 -15.28 -2.73
C THR A 37 -8.88 -15.09 -3.14
N GLU A 38 -9.14 -14.94 -4.44
CA GLU A 38 -10.50 -14.90 -5.01
C GLU A 38 -11.29 -16.17 -4.67
N TYR A 39 -10.67 -17.35 -4.83
CA TYR A 39 -11.26 -18.64 -4.46
C TYR A 39 -11.56 -18.72 -2.96
N LEU A 40 -10.60 -18.37 -2.11
CA LEU A 40 -10.74 -18.45 -0.65
C LEU A 40 -11.81 -17.49 -0.13
N GLN A 41 -11.91 -16.28 -0.68
CA GLN A 41 -12.94 -15.30 -0.33
C GLN A 41 -14.32 -15.77 -0.81
N THR A 42 -14.44 -16.22 -2.06
CA THR A 42 -15.73 -16.70 -2.63
C THR A 42 -16.29 -17.89 -1.85
N ASN A 43 -15.42 -18.78 -1.37
CA ASN A 43 -15.81 -19.93 -0.55
C ASN A 43 -15.85 -19.61 0.95
N ASN A 44 -15.74 -18.34 1.34
CA ASN A 44 -15.86 -17.86 2.71
C ASN A 44 -14.84 -18.46 3.70
N TYR A 45 -13.65 -18.87 3.22
CA TYR A 45 -12.56 -19.35 4.07
C TYR A 45 -11.83 -18.21 4.79
N ILE A 46 -11.70 -17.06 4.13
CA ILE A 46 -10.98 -15.90 4.65
C ILE A 46 -11.83 -14.63 4.56
N SER A 47 -11.59 -13.68 5.47
CA SER A 47 -12.24 -12.35 5.46
C SER A 47 -11.31 -11.24 4.95
N LYS A 48 -10.01 -11.36 5.23
CA LYS A 48 -8.99 -10.40 4.84
C LYS A 48 -7.73 -11.16 4.45
N TRP A 49 -6.97 -10.60 3.53
CA TRP A 49 -5.61 -11.06 3.26
C TRP A 49 -4.77 -9.88 2.83
N PHE A 50 -3.48 -9.91 3.10
CA PHE A 50 -2.57 -8.92 2.55
C PHE A 50 -1.16 -9.47 2.46
N PHE A 51 -0.37 -8.89 1.55
CA PHE A 51 1.05 -9.21 1.44
C PHE A 51 1.90 -7.98 1.67
N ILE A 52 3.18 -8.17 1.94
CA ILE A 52 4.21 -7.12 1.88
C ILE A 52 5.46 -7.71 1.24
N ARG A 53 6.28 -6.86 0.60
CA ARG A 53 7.59 -7.27 0.05
C ARG A 53 8.66 -7.00 1.09
N TYR A 54 9.52 -7.99 1.33
CA TYR A 54 10.57 -7.87 2.33
C TYR A 54 11.90 -8.39 1.82
N HIS A 55 12.97 -7.88 2.42
CA HIS A 55 14.34 -8.26 2.08
C HIS A 55 15.15 -8.39 3.36
N ASP A 56 15.07 -9.56 4.02
CA ASP A 56 15.94 -9.91 5.15
C ASP A 56 15.73 -11.39 5.55
N PRO A 57 16.75 -12.28 5.49
CA PRO A 57 18.07 -12.10 4.89
C PRO A 57 18.07 -12.22 3.36
N LYS A 58 16.95 -12.66 2.78
CA LYS A 58 16.74 -12.85 1.33
C LYS A 58 15.40 -12.22 0.91
N PRO A 59 15.21 -11.89 -0.37
CA PRO A 59 13.92 -11.44 -0.88
C PRO A 59 12.83 -12.47 -0.58
N HIS A 60 11.68 -12.01 -0.09
CA HIS A 60 10.53 -12.85 0.17
C HIS A 60 9.24 -12.04 0.21
N LEU A 61 8.12 -12.72 -0.07
CA LEU A 61 6.79 -12.21 0.22
C LEU A 61 6.39 -12.60 1.64
N ARG A 62 5.70 -11.70 2.34
CA ARG A 62 5.07 -11.96 3.64
C ARG A 62 3.57 -11.88 3.45
N ILE A 63 2.91 -13.02 3.33
CA ILE A 63 1.49 -13.12 2.98
C ILE A 63 0.71 -13.57 4.20
N ARG A 64 -0.38 -12.87 4.51
CA ARG A 64 -1.20 -13.12 5.69
C ARG A 64 -2.64 -13.29 5.27
N PHE A 65 -3.29 -14.32 5.81
CA PHE A 65 -4.69 -14.65 5.59
C PHE A 65 -5.41 -14.67 6.93
N CYS A 66 -6.49 -13.90 7.06
CA CYS A 66 -7.38 -13.90 8.21
C CYS A 66 -8.51 -14.90 7.94
N LEU A 67 -8.51 -16.02 8.65
CA LEU A 67 -9.48 -17.08 8.48
C LEU A 67 -10.80 -16.72 9.15
N ASN A 68 -11.92 -17.07 8.50
CA ASN A 68 -13.25 -16.93 9.09
C ASN A 68 -13.53 -18.00 10.14
N ASN A 69 -12.90 -19.16 10.00
CA ASN A 69 -13.01 -20.27 10.95
C ASN A 69 -11.66 -20.98 11.10
N ILE A 70 -11.18 -21.07 12.33
CA ILE A 70 -9.89 -21.71 12.65
C ILE A 70 -9.87 -23.19 12.22
N LYS A 71 -11.02 -23.86 12.14
CA LYS A 71 -11.11 -25.26 11.67
C LYS A 71 -10.63 -25.43 10.22
N ASP A 72 -10.69 -24.37 9.42
CA ASP A 72 -10.25 -24.40 8.02
C ASP A 72 -8.75 -24.15 7.85
N TYR A 73 -8.00 -23.95 8.95
CA TYR A 73 -6.56 -23.64 8.89
C TYR A 73 -5.76 -24.62 8.03
N ILE A 74 -5.94 -25.92 8.26
CA ILE A 74 -5.24 -26.96 7.52
C ILE A 74 -5.72 -27.03 6.07
N THR A 75 -7.02 -26.85 5.83
CA THR A 75 -7.60 -26.80 4.48
C THR A 75 -7.00 -25.68 3.65
N VAL A 76 -6.96 -24.46 4.20
CA VAL A 76 -6.39 -23.28 3.54
C VAL A 76 -4.88 -23.46 3.32
N LEU A 77 -4.15 -23.96 4.32
CA LEU A 77 -2.71 -24.22 4.19
C LEU A 77 -2.41 -25.25 3.10
N ASN A 78 -3.14 -26.37 3.07
CA ASN A 78 -2.96 -27.40 2.04
C ASN A 78 -3.21 -26.82 0.65
N ARG A 79 -4.28 -26.03 0.49
CA ARG A 79 -4.57 -25.38 -0.79
C ARG A 79 -3.46 -24.42 -1.21
N ILE A 80 -2.93 -23.60 -0.29
CA ILE A 80 -1.79 -22.73 -0.59
C ILE A 80 -0.56 -23.54 -1.04
N ASN A 81 -0.26 -24.65 -0.36
CA ASN A 81 0.87 -25.50 -0.71
C ASN A 81 0.70 -26.12 -2.10
N GLU A 82 -0.50 -26.60 -2.43
CA GLU A 82 -0.83 -27.15 -3.76
C GLU A 82 -0.58 -26.11 -4.86
N GLU A 83 -1.06 -24.88 -4.69
CA GLU A 83 -0.92 -23.82 -5.70
C GLU A 83 0.53 -23.30 -5.83
N LEU A 84 1.34 -23.40 -4.76
CA LEU A 84 2.75 -22.99 -4.79
C LEU A 84 3.71 -24.13 -5.19
N GLN A 85 3.21 -25.38 -5.30
CA GLN A 85 4.06 -26.56 -5.48
C GLN A 85 4.90 -26.50 -6.75
N GLU A 86 4.32 -26.01 -7.86
CA GLU A 86 5.05 -25.88 -9.14
C GLU A 86 6.27 -24.96 -8.99
N PHE A 87 6.12 -23.82 -8.31
CA PHE A 87 7.23 -22.90 -8.06
C PHE A 87 8.28 -23.47 -7.10
N VAL A 88 7.88 -24.36 -6.18
CA VAL A 88 8.81 -25.06 -5.29
C VAL A 88 9.61 -26.11 -6.08
N ASP A 89 8.94 -26.92 -6.90
CA ASP A 89 9.54 -27.99 -7.68
C ASP A 89 10.51 -27.46 -8.75
N SER A 90 10.19 -26.30 -9.33
CA SER A 90 11.04 -25.58 -10.29
C SER A 90 12.29 -24.95 -9.66
N GLY A 91 12.20 -24.61 -8.36
CA GLY A 91 13.24 -23.92 -7.59
C GLY A 91 13.07 -22.40 -7.47
N GLU A 92 12.05 -21.80 -8.07
CA GLU A 92 11.76 -20.36 -7.97
C GLU A 92 11.35 -19.95 -6.55
N ILE A 93 10.73 -20.85 -5.79
CA ILE A 93 10.53 -20.72 -4.35
C ILE A 93 11.56 -21.59 -3.63
N SER A 94 12.50 -20.91 -2.97
CA SER A 94 13.58 -21.58 -2.23
C SER A 94 13.15 -22.11 -0.86
N ASN A 95 12.13 -21.50 -0.24
CA ASN A 95 11.63 -21.87 1.08
C ASN A 95 10.26 -21.24 1.36
N ILE A 96 9.43 -21.93 2.14
CA ILE A 96 8.19 -21.39 2.71
C ILE A 96 8.24 -21.62 4.23
N SER A 97 7.98 -20.58 5.03
CA SER A 97 7.86 -20.73 6.50
C SER A 97 6.55 -20.16 7.04
N ILE A 98 5.97 -20.87 8.02
CA ILE A 98 4.82 -20.40 8.79
C ILE A 98 5.34 -19.65 10.01
N GLU A 99 4.79 -18.47 10.26
CA GLU A 99 5.31 -17.52 11.24
C GLU A 99 4.22 -17.01 12.18
N THR A 100 4.63 -16.40 13.30
CA THR A 100 3.71 -15.69 14.19
C THR A 100 3.42 -14.30 13.63
N TYR A 101 2.15 -13.96 13.43
CA TYR A 101 1.78 -12.59 13.07
C TYR A 101 1.74 -11.73 14.33
N SER A 102 2.57 -10.68 14.36
CA SER A 102 2.57 -9.68 15.42
C SER A 102 2.09 -8.34 14.84
N ARG A 103 0.96 -7.83 15.34
CA ARG A 103 0.41 -6.53 14.96
C ARG A 103 1.35 -5.40 15.41
N GLU A 104 1.59 -4.44 14.51
CA GLU A 104 2.36 -3.21 14.75
C GLU A 104 1.48 -2.13 15.42
N ILE A 105 0.98 -2.42 16.61
CA ILE A 105 0.04 -1.54 17.36
C ILE A 105 0.64 -0.15 17.56
N GLU A 106 1.95 -0.07 17.82
CA GLU A 106 2.65 1.21 18.00
C GLU A 106 2.60 2.11 16.75
N ARG A 107 2.42 1.52 15.56
CA ARG A 107 2.41 2.23 14.29
C ARG A 107 1.01 2.61 13.83
N TYR A 108 0.02 1.77 14.14
CA TYR A 108 -1.34 1.93 13.63
C TYR A 108 -2.40 2.18 14.71
N GLY A 109 -2.03 2.25 15.99
CA GLY A 109 -2.95 2.42 17.11
C GLY A 109 -3.72 1.14 17.43
N GLN A 110 -3.97 0.85 18.70
CA GLN A 110 -4.68 -0.36 19.12
C GLN A 110 -6.14 -0.32 18.66
N ASN A 111 -6.75 0.85 18.68
CA ASN A 111 -8.14 1.09 18.28
C ASN A 111 -8.35 1.28 16.77
N THR A 112 -7.28 1.27 15.98
CA THR A 112 -7.32 1.43 14.52
C THR A 112 -6.55 0.35 13.75
N ILE A 113 -6.08 -0.70 14.45
CA ILE A 113 -5.29 -1.76 13.82
C ILE A 113 -6.13 -2.61 12.87
N GLU A 114 -7.41 -2.85 13.17
CA GLU A 114 -8.29 -3.64 12.31
C GLU A 114 -8.69 -2.88 11.05
N GLU A 115 -8.86 -1.56 11.16
CA GLU A 115 -9.02 -0.63 10.06
C GLU A 115 -7.77 -0.63 9.18
N ALA A 116 -6.56 -0.57 9.77
CA ALA A 116 -5.31 -0.67 9.03
C ALA A 116 -5.20 -2.01 8.28
N GLU A 117 -5.57 -3.14 8.90
CA GLU A 117 -5.60 -4.45 8.24
C GLU A 117 -6.60 -4.50 7.08
N THR A 118 -7.75 -3.83 7.19
CA THR A 118 -8.69 -3.71 6.08
C THR A 118 -8.09 -2.87 4.94
N LEU A 119 -7.43 -1.75 5.25
CA LEU A 119 -6.73 -0.94 4.26
C LEU A 119 -5.58 -1.72 3.60
N PHE A 120 -4.83 -2.54 4.34
CA PHE A 120 -3.79 -3.41 3.77
C PHE A 120 -4.36 -4.45 2.82
N HIS A 121 -5.52 -5.00 3.18
CA HIS A 121 -6.21 -5.97 2.37
C HIS A 121 -6.64 -5.37 1.04
N LYS A 122 -7.38 -4.26 1.11
CA LYS A 122 -7.79 -3.51 -0.08
C LYS A 122 -6.59 -3.07 -0.91
N ASN A 123 -5.58 -2.47 -0.31
CA ASN A 123 -4.39 -2.06 -1.03
C ASN A 123 -3.61 -3.23 -1.67
N SER A 124 -3.68 -4.45 -1.11
CA SER A 124 -3.12 -5.65 -1.75
C SER A 124 -3.89 -6.04 -3.00
N GLU A 125 -5.23 -6.00 -2.96
CA GLU A 125 -6.10 -6.21 -4.14
C GLU A 125 -5.80 -5.16 -5.23
N PHE A 126 -5.70 -3.88 -4.84
CA PHE A 126 -5.32 -2.81 -5.76
C PHE A 126 -3.94 -3.04 -6.39
N THR A 127 -2.96 -3.46 -5.59
CA THR A 127 -1.62 -3.73 -6.12
C THR A 127 -1.63 -4.81 -7.20
N LEU A 128 -2.45 -5.85 -7.04
CA LEU A 128 -2.60 -6.90 -8.06
C LEU A 128 -3.13 -6.35 -9.39
N LEU A 129 -4.03 -5.36 -9.37
CA LEU A 129 -4.53 -4.70 -10.58
C LEU A 129 -3.43 -3.88 -11.29
N CYS A 130 -2.45 -3.39 -10.53
CA CYS A 130 -1.36 -2.58 -11.06
C CYS A 130 -0.14 -3.39 -11.52
N LEU A 131 -0.06 -4.70 -11.23
CA LEU A 131 1.13 -5.50 -11.59
C LEU A 131 1.52 -5.43 -13.07
N PRO A 132 0.57 -5.47 -14.04
CA PRO A 132 0.90 -5.46 -15.47
C PRO A 132 1.52 -4.15 -15.98
N TYR A 133 1.39 -3.06 -15.22
CA TYR A 133 1.86 -1.73 -15.62
C TYR A 133 3.35 -1.54 -15.32
N ASP A 134 3.99 -0.63 -16.03
CA ASP A 134 5.40 -0.29 -15.79
C ASP A 134 5.58 0.61 -14.55
N ASP A 135 6.82 0.86 -14.17
CA ASP A 135 7.13 1.68 -12.99
C ASP A 135 6.71 3.15 -13.14
N GLU A 136 6.62 3.67 -14.36
CA GLU A 136 6.19 5.06 -14.61
C GLU A 136 4.67 5.20 -14.42
N ASP A 137 3.90 4.25 -14.94
CA ASP A 137 2.46 4.16 -14.71
C ASP A 137 2.14 3.93 -13.22
N LYS A 138 2.86 3.00 -12.57
CA LYS A 138 2.76 2.75 -11.12
C LYS A 138 3.05 4.01 -10.30
N LEU A 139 3.98 4.85 -10.75
CA LEU A 139 4.28 6.14 -10.13
C LEU A 139 3.11 7.13 -10.28
N ILE A 140 2.49 7.20 -11.47
CA ILE A 140 1.28 8.00 -11.71
C ILE A 140 0.13 7.53 -10.81
N PHE A 141 -0.13 6.22 -10.79
CA PHE A 141 -1.20 5.62 -9.97
C PHE A 141 -1.00 5.86 -8.49
N SER A 142 0.25 5.77 -8.00
CA SER A 142 0.57 6.06 -6.59
C SER A 142 0.26 7.51 -6.22
N ILE A 143 0.67 8.47 -7.06
CA ILE A 143 0.43 9.89 -6.85
C ILE A 143 -1.08 10.18 -6.87
N PHE A 144 -1.80 9.62 -7.85
CA PHE A 144 -3.26 9.78 -7.95
C PHE A 144 -3.98 9.15 -6.76
N TYR A 145 -3.68 7.89 -6.41
CA TYR A 145 -4.23 7.18 -5.27
C TYR A 145 -4.01 7.95 -3.96
N MET A 146 -2.80 8.41 -3.70
CA MET A 146 -2.51 9.20 -2.49
C MET A 146 -3.28 10.52 -2.48
N ASN A 147 -3.39 11.21 -3.62
CA ASN A 147 -4.17 12.44 -3.71
C ASN A 147 -5.66 12.20 -3.40
N GLU A 148 -6.25 11.15 -3.97
CA GLU A 148 -7.66 10.80 -3.76
C GLU A 148 -7.92 10.30 -2.33
N MET A 149 -7.00 9.53 -1.75
CA MET A 149 -7.06 9.17 -0.33
C MET A 149 -7.03 10.42 0.56
N LEU A 150 -6.13 11.37 0.28
CA LEU A 150 -6.08 12.65 1.02
C LEU A 150 -7.33 13.52 0.79
N ASN A 151 -7.97 13.46 -0.39
CA ASN A 151 -9.29 14.08 -0.61
C ASN A 151 -10.34 13.49 0.33
N LYS A 152 -10.37 12.16 0.49
CA LYS A 152 -11.33 11.47 1.37
C LYS A 152 -11.14 11.77 2.85
N LEU A 153 -9.96 12.24 3.25
CA LEU A 153 -9.71 12.74 4.60
C LEU A 153 -10.26 14.15 4.85
N ASN A 154 -10.90 14.78 3.86
CA ASN A 154 -11.41 16.15 3.91
C ASN A 154 -10.34 17.21 4.25
N LEU A 155 -9.08 16.92 3.94
CA LEU A 155 -7.99 17.86 4.16
C LEU A 155 -8.03 18.98 3.11
N VAL A 156 -7.86 20.22 3.55
CA VAL A 156 -7.68 21.34 2.62
C VAL A 156 -6.27 21.30 2.01
N ILE A 157 -6.08 22.00 0.88
CA ILE A 157 -4.81 21.99 0.14
C ILE A 157 -3.60 22.39 1.01
N THR A 158 -3.78 23.31 1.95
CA THR A 158 -2.73 23.76 2.87
C THR A 158 -2.32 22.67 3.86
N GLU A 159 -3.27 21.88 4.35
CA GLU A 159 -3.00 20.74 5.25
C GLU A 159 -2.27 19.62 4.52
N LYS A 160 -2.73 19.28 3.30
CA LYS A 160 -2.04 18.31 2.44
C LYS A 160 -0.61 18.73 2.15
N LEU A 161 -0.41 20.02 1.85
CA LEU A 161 0.93 20.56 1.60
C LEU A 161 1.83 20.40 2.83
N VAL A 162 1.32 20.66 4.03
CA VAL A 162 2.08 20.47 5.28
C VAL A 162 2.44 19.00 5.47
N TRP A 163 1.48 18.08 5.29
CA TRP A 163 1.73 16.65 5.46
C TRP A 163 2.82 16.14 4.52
N ILE A 164 2.66 16.41 3.22
CA ILE A 164 3.61 15.97 2.20
C ILE A 164 4.98 16.62 2.39
N LYS A 165 5.03 17.89 2.81
CA LYS A 165 6.30 18.57 3.09
C LYS A 165 7.07 17.86 4.21
N ILE A 166 6.42 17.51 5.32
CA ILE A 166 7.05 16.81 6.44
C ILE A 166 7.64 15.47 5.98
N PHE A 167 6.88 14.69 5.20
CA PHE A 167 7.36 13.41 4.68
C PHE A 167 8.53 13.59 3.70
N ASN A 168 8.39 14.52 2.75
CA ASN A 168 9.46 14.84 1.80
C ASN A 168 10.75 15.28 2.50
N ASP A 169 10.66 16.13 3.53
CA ASP A 169 11.84 16.64 4.24
C ASP A 169 12.57 15.50 4.97
N ALA A 170 11.83 14.57 5.59
CA ALA A 170 12.41 13.37 6.19
C ALA A 170 13.16 12.48 5.18
N PHE A 171 12.61 12.30 3.97
CA PHE A 171 13.31 11.58 2.89
C PHE A 171 14.54 12.33 2.39
N LYS A 172 14.48 13.65 2.29
CA LYS A 172 15.64 14.46 1.90
C LYS A 172 16.77 14.34 2.92
N GLU A 173 16.44 14.25 4.21
CA GLU A 173 17.43 13.97 5.25
C GLU A 173 18.01 12.55 5.11
N GLU A 174 17.17 11.52 5.00
CA GLU A 174 17.60 10.11 4.84
C GLU A 174 18.52 9.90 3.64
N PHE A 175 18.20 10.50 2.49
CA PHE A 175 18.98 10.39 1.26
C PHE A 175 20.14 11.40 1.18
N ASN A 176 20.38 12.18 2.24
CA ASN A 176 21.39 13.25 2.27
C ASN A 176 21.28 14.18 1.04
N ALA A 177 20.06 14.62 0.74
CA ALA A 177 19.72 15.33 -0.47
C ALA A 177 20.49 16.66 -0.59
N ASP A 178 21.41 16.70 -1.55
CA ASP A 178 22.18 17.89 -1.87
C ASP A 178 21.53 18.71 -3.00
N LYS A 179 22.20 19.80 -3.41
CA LYS A 179 21.75 20.61 -4.54
C LYS A 179 21.69 19.82 -5.84
N ASN A 180 22.54 18.81 -6.01
CA ASN A 180 22.58 18.02 -7.23
C ASN A 180 21.39 17.05 -7.32
N LEU A 181 21.05 16.36 -6.23
CA LEU A 181 19.87 15.49 -6.17
C LEU A 181 18.60 16.29 -6.40
N ASN A 182 18.44 17.45 -5.75
CA ASN A 182 17.29 18.32 -5.98
C ASN A 182 17.18 18.77 -7.45
N ARG A 183 18.30 19.11 -8.10
CA ARG A 183 18.32 19.44 -9.53
C ARG A 183 17.92 18.27 -10.43
N GLN A 184 18.30 17.04 -10.06
CA GLN A 184 17.90 15.83 -10.79
C GLN A 184 16.40 15.56 -10.65
N LEU A 185 15.86 15.66 -9.42
CA LEU A 185 14.43 15.56 -9.15
C LEU A 185 13.65 16.64 -9.92
N ASP A 186 14.12 17.89 -9.94
CA ASP A 186 13.51 18.99 -10.71
C ASP A 186 13.45 18.68 -12.21
N LYS A 187 14.52 18.10 -12.77
CA LYS A 187 14.57 17.73 -14.19
C LYS A 187 13.57 16.60 -14.48
N LYS A 188 13.62 15.52 -13.70
CA LYS A 188 12.73 14.36 -13.86
C LYS A 188 11.26 14.71 -13.66
N HIS A 189 10.95 15.56 -12.68
CA HIS A 189 9.59 16.06 -12.47
C HIS A 189 9.06 16.84 -13.68
N ARG A 190 9.89 17.66 -14.34
CA ARG A 190 9.46 18.40 -15.54
C ARG A 190 9.11 17.49 -16.71
N GLU A 191 9.83 16.39 -16.86
CA GLU A 191 9.55 15.36 -17.87
C GLU A 191 8.29 14.55 -17.52
N PHE A 192 8.08 14.28 -16.23
CA PHE A 192 6.96 13.49 -15.71
C PHE A 192 5.64 14.26 -15.65
N LYS A 193 5.67 15.56 -15.29
CA LYS A 193 4.47 16.38 -15.03
C LYS A 193 3.44 16.33 -16.17
N PRO A 194 3.81 16.46 -17.47
CA PRO A 194 2.83 16.38 -18.56
C PRO A 194 2.08 15.04 -18.59
N LYS A 195 2.75 13.92 -18.28
CA LYS A 195 2.15 12.59 -18.25
C LYS A 195 1.14 12.47 -17.10
N LEU A 196 1.52 12.94 -15.91
CA LEU A 196 0.60 13.00 -14.77
C LEU A 196 -0.64 13.86 -15.07
N MET A 197 -0.46 15.02 -15.69
CA MET A 197 -1.60 15.89 -16.05
C MET A 197 -2.48 15.25 -17.12
N ASN A 198 -1.88 14.58 -18.10
CA ASN A 198 -2.63 13.82 -19.12
C ASN A 198 -3.47 12.72 -18.46
N PHE A 199 -2.87 11.93 -17.55
CA PHE A 199 -3.60 10.92 -16.78
C PHE A 199 -4.74 11.51 -15.94
N MET A 200 -4.57 12.70 -15.36
CA MET A 200 -5.60 13.34 -14.54
C MET A 200 -6.77 13.92 -15.35
N GLN A 201 -6.57 14.28 -16.62
CA GLN A 201 -7.51 15.10 -17.39
C GLN A 201 -8.09 14.41 -18.63
N SER A 202 -7.34 13.51 -19.27
CA SER A 202 -7.74 12.87 -20.52
C SER A 202 -8.81 11.80 -20.29
N ASP A 203 -9.82 11.73 -21.15
CA ASP A 203 -10.83 10.66 -21.11
C ASP A 203 -10.25 9.27 -21.43
N GLU A 204 -9.07 9.22 -22.07
CA GLU A 204 -8.34 7.98 -22.37
C GLU A 204 -8.08 7.13 -21.13
N PHE A 205 -7.76 7.77 -19.99
CA PHE A 205 -7.45 7.07 -18.73
C PHE A 205 -8.63 7.02 -17.75
N SER A 206 -9.85 7.21 -18.24
CA SER A 206 -11.04 7.29 -17.39
C SER A 206 -11.30 5.96 -16.67
N ASP A 207 -11.07 4.82 -17.32
CA ASP A 207 -11.28 3.51 -16.73
C ASP A 207 -10.30 3.23 -15.58
N GLU A 208 -9.01 3.53 -15.75
CA GLU A 208 -7.99 3.39 -14.70
C GLU A 208 -8.26 4.33 -13.53
N ARG A 209 -8.61 5.59 -13.80
CA ARG A 209 -9.01 6.54 -12.74
C ARG A 209 -10.23 6.04 -11.97
N ASN A 210 -11.26 5.59 -12.69
CA ASN A 210 -12.49 5.08 -12.08
C ASN A 210 -12.22 3.82 -11.24
N ALA A 211 -11.35 2.93 -11.69
CA ALA A 211 -10.93 1.76 -10.92
C ALA A 211 -10.23 2.17 -9.61
N ILE A 212 -9.31 3.15 -9.65
CA ILE A 212 -8.65 3.67 -8.45
C ILE A 212 -9.66 4.34 -7.50
N ILE A 213 -10.56 5.17 -8.03
CA ILE A 213 -11.58 5.85 -7.23
C ILE A 213 -12.52 4.82 -6.58
N LEU A 214 -13.04 3.86 -7.35
CA LEU A 214 -13.91 2.80 -6.85
C LEU A 214 -13.23 2.02 -5.72
N HIS A 215 -11.95 1.68 -5.91
CA HIS A 215 -11.16 1.01 -4.88
C HIS A 215 -11.08 1.82 -3.56
N ILE A 216 -10.92 3.14 -3.66
CA ILE A 216 -10.92 4.03 -2.50
C ILE A 216 -12.32 4.14 -1.87
N GLU A 217 -13.38 4.14 -2.68
CA GLU A 217 -14.77 4.14 -2.17
C GLU A 217 -15.12 2.87 -1.40
N GLU A 218 -14.58 1.71 -1.78
CA GLU A 218 -14.71 0.48 -1.00
C GLU A 218 -14.10 0.61 0.40
N CYS A 219 -13.16 1.52 0.59
CA CYS A 219 -12.56 1.84 1.89
C CYS A 219 -13.33 2.93 2.66
N ALA A 220 -14.40 3.51 2.11
CA ALA A 220 -15.04 4.71 2.67
C ALA A 220 -15.52 4.52 4.12
N SER A 221 -16.11 3.37 4.45
CA SER A 221 -16.56 3.06 5.83
C SER A 221 -15.40 3.03 6.82
N VAL A 222 -14.27 2.43 6.44
CA VAL A 222 -13.05 2.35 7.25
C VAL A 222 -12.45 3.75 7.43
N LEU A 223 -12.38 4.54 6.37
CA LEU A 223 -11.89 5.93 6.43
C LEU A 223 -12.78 6.80 7.32
N GLN A 224 -14.11 6.66 7.22
CA GLN A 224 -15.06 7.36 8.08
C GLN A 224 -14.87 6.99 9.55
N ASN A 225 -14.68 5.71 9.87
CA ASN A 225 -14.42 5.29 11.25
C ASN A 225 -13.13 5.92 11.81
N ILE A 226 -12.04 5.91 11.04
CA ILE A 226 -10.78 6.54 11.44
C ILE A 226 -10.98 8.06 11.67
N LEU A 227 -11.70 8.73 10.77
CA LEU A 227 -12.00 10.16 10.89
C LEU A 227 -12.89 10.47 12.11
N GLN A 228 -13.87 9.63 12.41
CA GLN A 228 -14.70 9.77 13.60
C GLN A 228 -13.86 9.62 14.87
N GLN A 229 -12.96 8.64 14.91
CA GLN A 229 -12.01 8.48 16.02
C GLN A 229 -11.07 9.69 16.14
N HIS A 230 -10.65 10.28 15.02
CA HIS A 230 -9.85 11.50 15.02
C HIS A 230 -10.62 12.69 15.62
N GLN A 231 -11.86 12.91 15.18
CA GLN A 231 -12.73 13.98 15.67
C GLN A 231 -13.02 13.84 17.16
N ASN A 232 -13.19 12.60 17.64
CA ASN A 232 -13.41 12.29 19.04
C ASN A 232 -12.12 12.31 19.88
N GLN A 233 -10.97 12.67 19.29
CA GLN A 233 -9.65 12.69 19.93
C GLN A 233 -9.28 11.33 20.57
N SER A 234 -9.77 10.24 19.99
CA SER A 234 -9.56 8.89 20.52
C SER A 234 -8.43 8.14 19.81
N LEU A 235 -7.85 8.67 18.73
CA LEU A 235 -6.73 8.04 18.04
C LEU A 235 -5.49 7.97 18.94
N GLU A 236 -4.89 6.78 19.05
CA GLU A 236 -3.63 6.58 19.77
C GLU A 236 -2.40 7.07 18.98
N VAL A 237 -2.52 7.10 17.65
CA VAL A 237 -1.49 7.60 16.72
C VAL A 237 -2.06 8.75 15.93
N SER A 238 -1.26 9.79 15.65
CA SER A 238 -1.75 10.93 14.87
C SER A 238 -2.27 10.49 13.49
N LEU A 239 -3.33 11.14 13.00
CA LEU A 239 -3.90 10.85 11.68
C LEU A 239 -2.83 10.93 10.58
N GLN A 240 -1.94 11.92 10.67
CA GLN A 240 -0.83 12.09 9.75
C GLN A 240 0.14 10.88 9.77
N SER A 241 0.57 10.44 10.96
CA SER A 241 1.50 9.30 11.09
C SER A 241 0.87 7.97 10.67
N PHE A 242 -0.43 7.80 10.93
CA PHE A 242 -1.19 6.64 10.47
C PHE A 242 -1.18 6.57 8.94
N PHE A 243 -1.59 7.64 8.25
CA PHE A 243 -1.64 7.65 6.79
C PHE A 243 -0.24 7.66 6.14
N GLN A 244 0.77 8.25 6.77
CA GLN A 244 2.16 8.07 6.33
C GLN A 244 2.52 6.58 6.26
N SER A 245 2.14 5.82 7.29
CA SER A 245 2.39 4.38 7.35
C SER A 245 1.57 3.60 6.32
N ILE A 246 0.30 3.97 6.10
CA ILE A 246 -0.53 3.37 5.04
C ILE A 246 0.09 3.59 3.66
N PHE A 247 0.51 4.82 3.35
CA PHE A 247 1.13 5.14 2.05
C PHE A 247 2.48 4.45 1.87
N HIS A 248 3.31 4.39 2.91
CA HIS A 248 4.55 3.63 2.88
C HIS A 248 4.31 2.17 2.52
N MET A 249 3.32 1.52 3.16
CA MET A 249 3.00 0.12 2.88
C MET A 249 2.40 -0.07 1.48
N SER A 250 1.67 0.92 0.95
CA SER A 250 1.21 0.91 -0.44
C SER A 250 2.36 0.90 -1.43
N ILE A 251 3.34 1.76 -1.22
CA ILE A 251 4.52 1.86 -2.08
C ILE A 251 5.39 0.60 -1.95
N ASN A 252 5.50 0.04 -0.74
CA ASN A 252 6.19 -1.22 -0.49
C ASN A 252 5.61 -2.40 -1.30
N ARG A 253 4.27 -2.50 -1.38
CA ARG A 253 3.61 -3.56 -2.14
C ARG A 253 3.76 -3.36 -3.65
N LEU A 254 3.64 -2.12 -4.10
CA LEU A 254 3.56 -1.80 -5.53
C LEU A 254 4.90 -1.95 -6.25
N PHE A 255 5.98 -1.40 -5.68
CA PHE A 255 7.28 -1.42 -6.34
C PHE A 255 8.10 -2.64 -5.95
N VAL A 256 8.62 -3.32 -6.97
CA VAL A 256 9.37 -4.57 -6.86
C VAL A 256 10.76 -4.36 -6.26
N SER A 257 11.37 -3.21 -6.55
CA SER A 257 12.69 -2.82 -6.05
C SER A 257 12.75 -1.30 -5.84
N ASN A 258 13.77 -0.84 -5.12
CA ASN A 258 14.02 0.59 -4.87
C ASN A 258 12.80 1.31 -4.24
N GLN A 259 12.03 0.64 -3.38
CA GLN A 259 10.79 1.16 -2.81
C GLN A 259 11.00 2.51 -2.12
N ARG A 260 12.09 2.66 -1.35
CA ARG A 260 12.44 3.93 -0.68
C ARG A 260 12.73 5.07 -1.66
N LEU A 261 13.36 4.76 -2.79
CA LEU A 261 13.65 5.75 -3.83
C LEU A 261 12.35 6.23 -4.50
N PHE A 262 11.47 5.30 -4.87
CA PHE A 262 10.14 5.65 -5.40
C PHE A 262 9.33 6.45 -4.40
N GLU A 263 9.38 6.08 -3.11
CA GLU A 263 8.70 6.80 -2.04
C GLU A 263 9.17 8.26 -1.93
N MET A 264 10.49 8.50 -1.96
CA MET A 264 11.03 9.87 -2.01
C MET A 264 10.54 10.63 -3.25
N VAL A 265 10.55 10.00 -4.43
CA VAL A 265 10.11 10.63 -5.69
C VAL A 265 8.64 11.00 -5.62
N ILE A 266 7.79 10.11 -5.12
CA ILE A 266 6.34 10.35 -4.95
C ILE A 266 6.10 11.56 -4.05
N TYR A 267 6.77 11.63 -2.89
CA TYR A 267 6.60 12.76 -1.97
C TYR A 267 7.12 14.07 -2.55
N ASP A 268 8.27 14.08 -3.24
CA ASP A 268 8.78 15.29 -3.89
C ASP A 268 7.83 15.78 -5.01
N TYR A 269 7.23 14.85 -5.77
CA TYR A 269 6.30 15.19 -6.84
C TYR A 269 4.95 15.69 -6.31
N LEU A 270 4.38 15.03 -5.30
CA LEU A 270 3.17 15.51 -4.60
C LEU A 270 3.41 16.89 -3.97
N LEU A 271 4.60 17.15 -3.40
CA LEU A 271 4.94 18.45 -2.82
C LEU A 271 4.88 19.56 -3.88
N ARG A 272 5.42 19.31 -5.07
CA ARG A 272 5.39 20.26 -6.19
C ARG A 272 4.00 20.46 -6.74
N TYR A 273 3.24 19.38 -6.85
CA TYR A 273 1.85 19.42 -7.28
C TYR A 273 1.01 20.29 -6.34
N TYR A 274 1.08 20.07 -5.03
CA TYR A 274 0.35 20.86 -4.05
C TYR A 274 0.84 22.30 -3.93
N LYS A 275 2.14 22.58 -4.09
CA LYS A 275 2.63 23.96 -4.21
C LYS A 275 2.01 24.68 -5.40
N SER A 276 1.90 24.00 -6.54
CA SER A 276 1.29 24.57 -7.75
C SER A 276 -0.19 24.88 -7.52
N LEU A 277 -0.95 23.94 -6.95
CA LEU A 277 -2.38 24.15 -6.66
C LEU A 277 -2.62 25.24 -5.61
N ALA A 278 -1.82 25.27 -4.54
CA ALA A 278 -1.93 26.31 -3.52
C ALA A 278 -1.71 27.71 -4.11
N PHE A 279 -0.72 27.86 -5.00
CA PHE A 279 -0.46 29.11 -5.71
C PHE A 279 -1.65 29.56 -6.57
N TYR A 280 -2.23 28.68 -7.39
CA TYR A 280 -3.41 29.01 -8.20
C TYR A 280 -4.63 29.37 -7.34
N SER A 281 -4.87 28.64 -6.24
CA SER A 281 -6.01 28.90 -5.35
C SER A 281 -5.97 30.27 -4.64
N LEU A 282 -4.76 30.84 -4.47
CA LEU A 282 -4.57 32.18 -3.92
C LEU A 282 -4.85 33.26 -4.97
N HIS A 283 -4.53 32.99 -6.24
CA HIS A 283 -4.69 33.93 -7.34
C HIS A 283 -6.08 33.93 -7.99
N GLU A 284 -6.89 32.88 -7.82
CA GLU A 284 -8.31 32.89 -8.21
C GLU A 284 -9.22 33.63 -7.21
N LYS A 285 -8.72 33.89 -5.99
CA LYS A 285 -9.44 34.64 -4.94
C LYS A 285 -9.12 36.14 -4.91
N THR A 286 -8.30 36.63 -5.85
CA THR A 286 -7.94 38.05 -5.99
C THR A 286 -8.58 38.62 -7.25
#